data_AF-K0RHS5-F1
#
_entry.id   AF-K0RHS5-F1
#
_cell.length_a   1.000
_cell.length_b   1.000
_cell.length_c   1.000
_cell.angle_alpha   90.00
_cell.angle_beta   90.00
_cell.angle_gamma   90.00
#
_symmetry.space_group_name_H-M   'P 1'
#
loop_
_entity.id
_entity.type
_entity.pdbx_description
1 polymer ?
#
loop_
_entity_poly.entity_id
_entity_poly.type
_entity_poly.pdbx_seq_one_letter_code
_entity_poly.pdbx_strand_id
1 'polypeptide(L)'
;MSATYADRLSDYPNKGVCGLAEKFDTRRALECKINKLAQLVRQSRHTVVLTGAGISTAAGIPDFRGPKGIWTLEEQAKKKEKKDPKRRKLNGRTDADSNVATGGGTTGKPNFSFIDAKPTYTHRALAHLVSHTPPGEEEDGRRFLHYVITQNVDGLHRKTPDLPRSSLSILHGCVLTEKCEVCSREYIRDFEVDSIAEQPTGR
;
A
#
# COMPACT_ATOMS: atom_id res chain seq x y z
N MET A 1 -14.99 17.08 -5.93
CA MET A 1 -13.86 16.93 -4.99
C MET A 1 -13.73 15.45 -4.70
N SER A 2 -12.74 14.74 -5.29
CA SER A 2 -12.55 13.32 -4.97
C SER A 2 -12.09 13.21 -3.52
N ALA A 3 -12.82 12.45 -2.71
CA ALA A 3 -12.37 12.08 -1.37
C ALA A 3 -11.03 11.34 -1.50
N THR A 4 -10.04 11.75 -0.71
CA THR A 4 -8.74 11.06 -0.70
C THR A 4 -8.93 9.65 -0.13
N TYR A 5 -8.08 8.70 -0.49
CA TYR A 5 -8.13 7.34 0.06
C TYR A 5 -8.26 7.30 1.59
N ALA A 6 -7.55 8.21 2.28
CA ALA A 6 -7.60 8.36 3.72
C ALA A 6 -9.00 8.72 4.25
N ASP A 7 -9.79 9.48 3.47
CA ASP A 7 -11.15 9.88 3.84
C ASP A 7 -12.16 8.73 3.71
N ARG A 8 -11.80 7.63 3.03
CA ARG A 8 -12.65 6.41 2.89
C ARG A 8 -12.38 5.36 3.96
N LEU A 9 -11.37 5.56 4.80
CA LEU A 9 -11.03 4.61 5.86
C LEU A 9 -12.00 4.78 7.03
N SER A 10 -12.46 3.67 7.59
CA SER A 10 -13.30 3.70 8.79
C SER A 10 -12.53 4.32 9.96
N ASP A 11 -13.24 5.07 10.81
CA ASP A 11 -12.63 5.55 12.04
C ASP A 11 -12.40 4.36 12.98
N TYR A 12 -11.18 4.24 13.47
CA TYR A 12 -10.79 3.18 14.39
C TYR A 12 -9.79 3.74 15.41
N PRO A 13 -10.03 3.58 16.72
CA PRO A 13 -9.29 4.28 17.75
C PRO A 13 -7.84 3.78 17.90
N ASN A 14 -7.57 2.51 17.63
CA ASN A 14 -6.25 1.92 17.81
C ASN A 14 -5.50 1.81 16.48
N LYS A 15 -4.70 2.83 16.16
CA LYS A 15 -3.88 2.84 14.94
C LYS A 15 -2.53 2.15 15.13
N GLY A 16 -2.24 1.64 16.32
CA GLY A 16 -0.96 1.06 16.68
C GLY A 16 0.13 2.12 16.92
N VAL A 17 1.40 1.71 16.83
CA VAL A 17 2.53 2.62 16.99
C VAL A 17 2.85 3.28 15.64
N CYS A 18 2.79 4.61 15.60
CA CYS A 18 2.99 5.41 14.39
C CYS A 18 4.26 6.26 14.48
N GLY A 19 4.95 6.44 13.36
CA GLY A 19 6.06 7.39 13.22
C GLY A 19 7.35 6.98 13.94
N LEU A 20 7.61 5.68 14.08
CA LEU A 20 8.90 5.21 14.58
C LEU A 20 10.04 5.66 13.65
N ALA A 21 11.20 5.96 14.24
CA ALA A 21 12.39 6.33 13.50
C ALA A 21 12.85 5.18 12.59
N GLU A 22 13.17 5.52 11.35
CA GLU A 22 13.75 4.58 10.39
C GLU A 22 15.16 4.16 10.83
N LYS A 23 15.53 2.92 10.52
CA LYS A 23 16.86 2.37 10.78
C LYS A 23 17.47 1.94 9.46
N PHE A 24 18.73 2.33 9.26
CA PHE A 24 19.47 2.04 8.04
C PHE A 24 20.69 1.20 8.41
N ASP A 25 20.77 -0.01 7.88
CA ASP A 25 21.96 -0.85 8.01
C ASP A 25 23.15 -0.20 7.28
N THR A 26 24.36 -0.44 7.77
CA THR A 26 25.57 -0.12 7.00
C THR A 26 25.62 -0.97 5.73
N ARG A 27 26.31 -0.49 4.69
CA ARG A 27 26.46 -1.23 3.42
C ARG A 27 26.91 -2.68 3.64
N ARG A 28 27.94 -2.88 4.47
CA ARG A 28 28.46 -4.21 4.80
C ARG A 28 27.41 -5.09 5.49
N ALA A 29 26.69 -4.55 6.48
CA ALA A 29 25.65 -5.30 7.18
C ALA A 29 24.50 -5.70 6.23
N LEU A 30 24.11 -4.79 5.35
CA LEU A 30 23.08 -5.03 4.33
C LEU A 30 23.51 -6.15 3.36
N GLU A 31 24.71 -6.08 2.80
CA GLU A 31 25.25 -7.12 1.89
C GLU A 31 25.30 -8.49 2.57
N CYS A 32 25.76 -8.57 3.83
CA CYS A 32 25.75 -9.82 4.60
C CYS A 32 24.32 -10.37 4.80
N LYS A 33 23.35 -9.52 5.15
CA LYS A 33 21.96 -9.94 5.36
C LYS A 33 21.30 -10.39 4.06
N ILE A 34 21.55 -9.71 2.94
CA ILE A 34 21.03 -10.10 1.62
C ILE A 34 21.59 -11.47 1.21
N ASN A 35 22.89 -11.69 1.37
CA ASN A 35 23.50 -12.99 1.08
C ASN A 35 22.90 -14.10 1.96
N LYS A 36 22.67 -13.82 3.25
CA LYS A 36 22.02 -14.78 4.15
C LYS A 36 20.56 -15.05 3.74
N LEU A 37 19.79 -14.03 3.37
CA LEU A 37 18.42 -14.18 2.88
C LEU A 37 18.39 -15.04 1.60
N ALA A 38 19.29 -14.77 0.65
CA ALA A 38 19.39 -15.55 -0.59
C ALA A 38 19.67 -17.03 -0.30
N GLN A 39 20.57 -17.33 0.66
CA GLN A 39 20.80 -18.71 1.10
C GLN A 39 19.56 -19.34 1.73
N LEU A 40 18.86 -18.62 2.61
CA LEU A 40 17.63 -19.12 3.26
C LEU A 40 16.55 -19.44 2.23
N VAL A 41 16.34 -18.57 1.24
CA VAL A 41 15.39 -18.82 0.14
C VAL A 41 15.83 -20.04 -0.69
N ARG A 42 17.12 -20.14 -1.03
CA ARG A 42 17.68 -21.28 -1.79
C ARG A 42 17.70 -22.60 -1.03
N GLN A 43 17.59 -22.60 0.28
CA GLN A 43 17.56 -23.84 1.08
C GLN A 43 16.14 -24.23 1.50
N SER A 44 15.21 -23.27 1.48
CA SER A 44 13.82 -23.51 1.84
C SER A 44 13.12 -24.33 0.77
N ARG A 45 12.35 -25.33 1.22
CA ARG A 45 11.45 -26.11 0.36
C ARG A 45 10.14 -25.37 0.07
N HIS A 46 9.69 -24.56 1.02
CA HIS A 46 8.44 -23.82 0.91
C HIS A 46 8.59 -22.41 1.47
N THR A 47 8.75 -21.44 0.58
CA THR A 47 8.88 -20.02 0.94
C THR A 47 7.54 -19.30 0.74
N VAL A 48 7.16 -18.47 1.71
CA VAL A 48 6.00 -17.57 1.64
C VAL A 48 6.46 -16.16 1.98
N VAL A 49 5.95 -15.15 1.27
CA VAL A 49 6.25 -13.74 1.53
C VAL A 49 4.99 -13.02 2.01
N LEU A 50 5.14 -12.22 3.06
CA LEU A 50 4.10 -11.31 3.55
C LEU A 50 4.48 -9.87 3.16
N THR A 51 3.60 -9.17 2.45
CA THR A 51 3.83 -7.78 2.03
C THR A 51 2.86 -6.80 2.67
N GLY A 52 3.36 -5.60 2.99
CA GLY A 52 2.59 -4.46 3.48
C GLY A 52 2.91 -3.18 2.70
N ALA A 53 2.33 -2.06 3.14
CA ALA A 53 2.30 -0.83 2.35
C ALA A 53 3.69 -0.26 1.99
N GLY A 54 4.73 -0.63 2.76
CA GLY A 54 6.10 -0.21 2.51
C GLY A 54 6.61 -0.51 1.09
N ILE A 55 6.20 -1.63 0.47
CA ILE A 55 6.66 -2.00 -0.88
C ILE A 55 6.07 -1.13 -2.01
N SER A 56 5.05 -0.32 -1.69
CA SER A 56 4.33 0.55 -2.63
C SER A 56 4.72 2.03 -2.47
N THR A 57 5.52 2.38 -1.46
CA THR A 57 6.00 3.75 -1.21
C THR A 57 6.79 4.32 -2.39
N ALA A 58 7.63 3.51 -3.03
CA ALA A 58 8.37 3.89 -4.24
C ALA A 58 7.48 4.09 -5.48
N ALA A 59 6.22 3.64 -5.45
CA ALA A 59 5.22 3.92 -6.48
C ALA A 59 4.40 5.19 -6.19
N GLY A 60 4.76 5.95 -5.15
CA GLY A 60 4.06 7.17 -4.74
C GLY A 60 2.84 6.94 -3.84
N ILE A 61 2.56 5.69 -3.47
CA ILE A 61 1.46 5.35 -2.54
C ILE A 61 2.00 5.40 -1.11
N PRO A 62 1.47 6.27 -0.23
CA PRO A 62 1.98 6.39 1.13
C PRO A 62 1.73 5.10 1.94
N ASP A 63 2.62 4.82 2.88
CA ASP A 63 2.34 3.82 3.90
C ASP A 63 1.38 4.35 4.97
N PHE A 64 1.08 3.50 5.96
CA PHE A 64 0.19 3.87 7.04
C PHE A 64 0.91 4.46 8.26
N ARG A 65 2.09 3.94 8.62
CA ARG A 65 2.71 4.14 9.95
C ARG A 65 4.16 4.60 9.92
N GLY A 66 4.76 4.74 8.75
CA GLY A 66 6.11 5.30 8.62
C GLY A 66 6.12 6.76 9.07
N PRO A 67 7.29 7.43 9.04
CA PRO A 67 7.42 8.83 9.47
C PRO A 67 6.44 9.80 8.78
N LYS A 68 6.05 9.48 7.55
CA LYS A 68 5.07 10.23 6.73
C LYS A 68 3.82 9.41 6.39
N GLY A 69 3.55 8.36 7.14
CA GLY A 69 2.39 7.50 6.91
C GLY A 69 1.06 8.19 7.22
N ILE A 70 -0.04 7.69 6.63
CA ILE A 70 -1.38 8.26 6.78
C ILE A 70 -1.76 8.47 8.25
N TRP A 71 -1.60 7.44 9.09
CA TRP A 71 -1.94 7.49 10.51
C TRP A 71 -0.99 8.36 11.31
N THR A 72 0.30 8.35 10.96
CA THR A 72 1.30 9.22 11.59
C THR A 72 0.96 10.69 11.38
N LEU A 73 0.60 11.08 10.16
CA LEU A 73 0.24 12.47 9.84
C LEU A 73 -1.06 12.90 10.50
N GLU A 74 -2.06 12.01 10.54
CA GLU A 74 -3.32 12.27 11.24
C GLU A 74 -3.13 12.48 12.75
N GLU A 75 -2.34 11.62 13.41
CA GLU A 75 -2.03 11.78 14.83
C GLU A 75 -1.29 13.10 15.12
N GLN A 76 -0.37 13.49 14.25
CA GLN A 76 0.34 14.77 14.37
C GLN A 76 -0.59 15.97 14.19
N ALA A 77 -1.54 15.92 13.25
CA ALA A 77 -2.54 16.95 13.06
C ALA A 77 -3.42 17.13 14.31
N LYS A 78 -3.95 16.02 14.87
CA LYS A 78 -4.73 16.02 16.11
C LYS A 78 -3.95 16.58 17.31
N LYS A 79 -2.65 16.28 17.41
CA LYS A 79 -1.77 16.83 18.47
C LYS A 79 -1.55 18.35 18.33
N LYS A 80 -1.44 18.86 17.10
CA LYS A 80 -1.30 20.31 16.83
C LYS A 80 -2.59 21.06 17.15
N GLU A 81 -3.74 20.52 16.78
CA GLU A 81 -5.06 21.11 17.09
C GLU A 81 -5.31 21.22 18.60
N LYS A 82 -4.93 20.19 19.38
CA LYS A 82 -5.03 20.23 20.85
C LYS A 82 -4.13 21.30 21.49
N LYS A 83 -2.99 21.62 20.86
CA LYS A 83 -2.05 22.62 21.36
C LYS A 83 -2.45 24.06 21.00
N ASP A 84 -3.29 24.26 19.99
CA ASP A 84 -3.76 25.59 19.56
C ASP A 84 -5.28 25.60 19.23
N PRO A 85 -6.16 25.52 20.26
CA PRO A 85 -7.61 25.46 20.07
C PRO A 85 -8.24 26.79 19.59
N LYS A 86 -7.49 27.91 19.60
CA LYS A 86 -8.02 29.24 19.25
C LYS A 86 -8.16 29.47 17.74
N ARG A 87 -7.55 28.64 16.90
CA ARG A 87 -7.56 28.80 15.44
C ARG A 87 -8.88 28.38 14.76
N ARG A 88 -9.82 27.76 15.48
CA ARG A 88 -11.13 27.30 14.95
C ARG A 88 -12.20 28.40 14.85
N LYS A 89 -11.99 29.58 15.44
CA LYS A 89 -13.01 30.66 15.50
C LYS A 89 -12.97 31.68 14.35
N LEU A 90 -12.10 31.50 13.36
CA LEU A 90 -11.95 32.45 12.25
C LEU A 90 -12.08 31.76 10.89
N ASN A 91 -13.23 31.11 10.63
CA ASN A 91 -13.64 30.69 9.28
C ASN A 91 -15.18 30.63 9.23
N GLY A 92 -15.81 31.72 9.67
CA GLY A 92 -17.26 31.94 9.63
C GLY A 92 -17.63 33.18 8.84
N ARG A 93 -16.93 33.46 7.72
CA ARG A 93 -17.35 34.46 6.73
C ARG A 93 -17.28 33.84 5.34
N THR A 94 -18.46 33.72 4.75
CA THR A 94 -18.66 33.53 3.31
C THR A 94 -18.17 34.78 2.61
N ASP A 95 -17.23 34.68 1.68
CA ASP A 95 -17.05 35.71 0.66
C ASP A 95 -16.54 35.07 -0.63
N ALA A 96 -17.28 35.37 -1.68
CA ALA A 96 -16.98 35.08 -3.07
C ALA A 96 -15.79 35.90 -3.57
N ASP A 97 -15.14 35.39 -4.62
CA ASP A 97 -14.21 36.07 -5.53
C ASP A 97 -12.94 36.73 -4.95
N SER A 98 -11.78 36.13 -5.26
CA SER A 98 -10.70 36.85 -5.95
C SER A 98 -9.54 35.92 -6.34
N ASN A 99 -9.25 35.91 -7.65
CA ASN A 99 -8.02 35.42 -8.25
C ASN A 99 -6.86 36.36 -7.88
N VAL A 100 -5.88 35.89 -7.10
CA VAL A 100 -4.49 36.38 -7.18
C VAL A 100 -3.56 35.21 -6.87
N ALA A 101 -2.79 34.80 -7.88
CA ALA A 101 -1.65 33.93 -7.72
C ALA A 101 -0.46 34.75 -7.17
N THR A 102 0.16 34.30 -6.07
CA THR A 102 1.62 34.34 -5.85
C THR A 102 1.99 33.66 -4.53
N GLY A 103 2.87 32.64 -4.62
CA GLY A 103 3.81 32.26 -3.56
C GLY A 103 3.24 31.82 -2.20
N GLY A 104 2.81 30.56 -2.09
CA GLY A 104 2.53 29.93 -0.79
C GLY A 104 2.41 28.42 -0.93
N GLY A 105 3.35 27.67 -0.35
CA GLY A 105 3.43 26.22 -0.43
C GLY A 105 2.08 25.57 -0.11
N THR A 106 1.48 24.93 -1.12
CA THR A 106 0.26 24.18 -0.95
C THR A 106 0.55 23.00 -0.04
N THR A 107 -0.08 22.99 1.13
CA THR A 107 -0.29 21.78 1.94
C THR A 107 -1.31 20.88 1.24
N GLY A 108 -1.10 20.62 -0.05
CA GLY A 108 -1.92 19.71 -0.84
C GLY A 108 -1.74 18.32 -0.26
N LYS A 109 -2.82 17.72 0.24
CA LYS A 109 -2.86 16.29 0.54
C LYS A 109 -2.29 15.55 -0.68
N PRO A 110 -1.33 14.62 -0.51
CA PRO A 110 -0.71 13.95 -1.65
C PRO A 110 -1.80 13.26 -2.47
N ASN A 111 -2.01 13.74 -3.69
CA ASN A 111 -2.94 13.15 -4.63
C ASN A 111 -2.19 12.06 -5.39
N PHE A 112 -2.36 10.81 -4.98
CA PHE A 112 -1.84 9.65 -5.69
C PHE A 112 -3.00 8.93 -6.36
N SER A 113 -2.74 8.32 -7.51
CA SER A 113 -3.73 7.58 -8.29
C SER A 113 -3.40 6.10 -8.19
N PHE A 114 -4.33 5.29 -7.66
CA PHE A 114 -4.12 3.84 -7.66
C PHE A 114 -4.13 3.29 -9.08
N ILE A 115 -4.83 3.94 -10.01
CA ILE A 115 -4.90 3.55 -11.42
C ILE A 115 -3.58 3.76 -12.14
N ASP A 116 -2.93 4.89 -11.92
CA ASP A 116 -1.68 5.22 -12.62
C ASP A 116 -0.44 4.62 -11.96
N ALA A 117 -0.53 4.25 -10.68
CA ALA A 117 0.55 3.60 -9.97
C ALA A 117 0.95 2.27 -10.65
N LYS A 118 2.27 2.12 -10.84
CA LYS A 118 2.88 0.95 -11.47
C LYS A 118 3.54 0.05 -10.44
N PRO A 119 3.58 -1.28 -10.66
CA PRO A 119 4.30 -2.19 -9.80
C PRO A 119 5.77 -1.79 -9.60
N THR A 120 6.22 -1.78 -8.35
CA THR A 120 7.63 -1.50 -8.00
C THR A 120 8.54 -2.67 -8.38
N TYR A 121 9.86 -2.49 -8.29
CA TYR A 121 10.81 -3.58 -8.48
C TYR A 121 10.54 -4.77 -7.56
N THR A 122 10.14 -4.53 -6.31
CA THR A 122 9.79 -5.59 -5.37
C THR A 122 8.61 -6.41 -5.86
N HIS A 123 7.54 -5.79 -6.36
CA HIS A 123 6.39 -6.51 -6.91
C HIS A 123 6.80 -7.43 -8.06
N ARG A 124 7.55 -6.89 -9.02
CA ARG A 124 8.04 -7.64 -10.19
C ARG A 124 9.00 -8.75 -9.80
N ALA A 125 9.88 -8.52 -8.83
CA ALA A 125 10.79 -9.53 -8.32
C ALA A 125 10.01 -10.69 -7.65
N LEU A 126 8.96 -10.40 -6.88
CA LEU A 126 8.12 -11.44 -6.28
C LEU A 126 7.39 -12.26 -7.35
N ALA A 127 6.82 -11.61 -8.37
CA ALA A 127 6.19 -12.30 -9.50
C ALA A 127 7.20 -13.22 -10.22
N HIS A 128 8.40 -12.72 -10.47
CA HIS A 128 9.48 -13.51 -11.06
C HIS A 128 9.82 -14.73 -10.18
N LEU A 129 10.00 -14.56 -8.88
CA LEU A 129 10.33 -15.67 -7.97
C LEU A 129 9.20 -16.70 -7.82
N VAL A 130 7.93 -16.30 -7.97
CA VAL A 130 6.80 -17.24 -7.97
C VAL A 130 6.77 -18.08 -9.25
N SER A 131 7.07 -17.45 -10.38
CA SER A 131 6.94 -18.05 -11.71
C SER A 131 8.17 -18.82 -12.17
N HIS A 132 9.28 -18.77 -11.42
CA HIS A 132 10.53 -19.43 -11.78
C HIS A 132 11.01 -20.39 -10.68
N THR A 133 11.76 -21.40 -11.13
CA THR A 133 12.34 -22.46 -10.29
C THR A 133 13.85 -22.24 -10.14
N PRO A 134 14.48 -22.80 -9.10
CA PRO A 134 15.94 -22.86 -9.04
C PRO A 134 16.52 -23.58 -10.27
N PRO A 135 17.65 -23.10 -10.83
CA PRO A 135 18.30 -23.77 -11.95
C PRO A 135 18.70 -25.20 -11.59
N GLY A 136 18.36 -26.16 -12.46
CA GLY A 136 18.64 -27.58 -12.26
C GLY A 136 17.64 -28.30 -11.36
N GLU A 137 16.55 -27.65 -10.95
CA GLU A 137 15.46 -28.23 -10.14
C GLU A 137 14.09 -28.08 -10.85
N GLU A 138 14.10 -27.97 -12.18
CA GLU A 138 12.90 -27.79 -13.01
C GLU A 138 11.96 -29.01 -12.96
N GLU A 139 12.52 -30.22 -12.94
CA GLU A 139 11.76 -31.49 -12.93
C GLU A 139 11.10 -31.77 -11.57
N ASP A 140 11.69 -31.29 -10.47
CA ASP A 140 11.19 -31.48 -9.10
C ASP A 140 10.02 -30.55 -8.74
N GLY A 141 9.65 -29.64 -9.65
CA GLY A 141 8.55 -28.68 -9.46
C GLY A 141 8.81 -27.65 -8.35
N ARG A 142 10.07 -27.51 -7.91
CA ARG A 142 10.46 -26.62 -6.81
C ARG A 142 10.39 -25.15 -7.24
N ARG A 143 9.81 -24.28 -6.40
CA ARG A 143 9.75 -22.83 -6.64
C ARG A 143 10.62 -22.05 -5.67
N PHE A 144 11.16 -20.90 -6.11
CA PHE A 144 11.80 -19.97 -5.18
C PHE A 144 10.79 -19.42 -4.16
N LEU A 145 9.59 -19.09 -4.63
CA LEU A 145 8.51 -18.54 -3.84
C LEU A 145 7.21 -19.27 -4.18
N HIS A 146 6.51 -19.78 -3.16
CA HIS A 146 5.28 -20.54 -3.36
C HIS A 146 4.06 -19.63 -3.32
N TYR A 147 4.11 -18.61 -2.47
CA TYR A 147 2.93 -17.82 -2.16
C TYR A 147 3.27 -16.42 -1.68
N VAL A 148 2.44 -15.45 -2.07
CA VAL A 148 2.46 -14.07 -1.60
C VAL A 148 1.18 -13.80 -0.84
N ILE A 149 1.30 -13.34 0.39
CA ILE A 149 0.19 -12.84 1.20
C ILE A 149 0.37 -11.33 1.32
N THR A 150 -0.63 -10.54 0.95
CA THR A 150 -0.56 -9.09 1.01
C THR A 150 -1.65 -8.50 1.88
N GLN A 151 -1.27 -7.49 2.65
CA GLN A 151 -2.17 -6.57 3.36
C GLN A 151 -2.53 -5.35 2.51
N ASN A 152 -1.91 -5.19 1.33
CA ASN A 152 -2.10 -4.02 0.49
C ASN A 152 -3.39 -4.13 -0.30
N VAL A 153 -4.13 -3.02 -0.33
CA VAL A 153 -5.35 -2.87 -1.15
C VAL A 153 -5.09 -2.18 -2.48
N ASP A 154 -3.86 -1.71 -2.73
CA ASP A 154 -3.48 -0.86 -3.87
C ASP A 154 -3.61 -1.51 -5.27
N GLY A 155 -3.82 -2.83 -5.33
CA GLY A 155 -3.95 -3.58 -6.57
C GLY A 155 -2.64 -3.79 -7.34
N LEU A 156 -1.48 -3.35 -6.84
CA LEU A 156 -0.22 -3.43 -7.58
C LEU A 156 0.24 -4.87 -7.82
N HIS A 157 -0.02 -5.79 -6.87
CA HIS A 157 0.20 -7.22 -7.10
C HIS A 157 -0.66 -7.76 -8.26
N ARG A 158 -1.93 -7.35 -8.35
CA ARG A 158 -2.84 -7.75 -9.46
C ARG A 158 -2.40 -7.18 -10.80
N LYS A 159 -1.82 -5.98 -10.81
CA LYS A 159 -1.26 -5.34 -12.01
C LYS A 159 0.10 -5.89 -12.41
N THR A 160 0.74 -6.70 -11.57
CA THR A 160 2.06 -7.25 -11.88
C THR A 160 1.90 -8.41 -12.86
N PRO A 161 2.50 -8.34 -14.06
CA PRO A 161 2.52 -9.47 -14.97
C PRO A 161 3.13 -10.70 -14.30
N ASP A 162 2.69 -11.89 -14.71
CA ASP A 162 3.30 -13.15 -14.29
C ASP A 162 3.21 -13.46 -12.78
N LEU A 163 2.32 -12.81 -12.02
CA LEU A 163 1.95 -13.25 -10.67
C LEU A 163 0.62 -14.01 -10.70
N PRO A 164 0.64 -15.36 -10.58
CA PRO A 164 -0.58 -16.17 -10.61
C PRO A 164 -1.50 -15.83 -9.45
N ARG A 165 -2.81 -15.71 -9.73
CA ARG A 165 -3.85 -15.53 -8.69
C ARG A 165 -3.85 -16.68 -7.68
N SER A 166 -3.54 -17.90 -8.13
CA SER A 166 -3.43 -19.09 -7.28
C SER A 166 -2.30 -19.02 -6.26
N SER A 167 -1.35 -18.09 -6.42
CA SER A 167 -0.21 -17.88 -5.53
C SER A 167 -0.26 -16.54 -4.80
N LEU A 168 -1.45 -15.91 -4.72
CA LEU A 168 -1.65 -14.61 -4.09
C LEU A 168 -2.92 -14.61 -3.21
N SER A 169 -2.77 -14.21 -1.95
CA SER A 169 -3.89 -13.83 -1.07
C SER A 169 -3.85 -12.34 -0.77
N ILE A 170 -5.00 -11.68 -0.90
CA ILE A 170 -5.18 -10.25 -0.61
C ILE A 170 -6.11 -10.12 0.60
N LEU A 171 -5.54 -9.96 1.79
CA LEU A 171 -6.28 -10.10 3.04
C LEU A 171 -7.26 -8.96 3.32
N HIS A 172 -7.01 -7.77 2.79
CA HIS A 172 -7.80 -6.56 3.07
C HIS A 172 -8.64 -6.12 1.86
N GLY A 173 -8.77 -6.96 0.83
CA GLY A 173 -9.42 -6.61 -0.42
C GLY A 173 -8.52 -5.79 -1.36
N CYS A 174 -9.07 -5.35 -2.49
CA CYS A 174 -8.34 -4.66 -3.54
C CYS A 174 -9.22 -3.54 -4.12
N VAL A 175 -8.70 -2.32 -4.26
CA VAL A 175 -9.43 -1.16 -4.77
C VAL A 175 -9.87 -1.30 -6.24
N LEU A 176 -9.42 -2.34 -6.94
CA LEU A 176 -9.75 -2.65 -8.33
C LEU A 176 -10.62 -3.90 -8.45
N THR A 177 -11.15 -4.42 -7.35
CA THR A 177 -11.87 -5.70 -7.35
C THR A 177 -13.17 -5.57 -6.60
N GLU A 178 -14.25 -5.94 -7.27
CA GLU A 178 -15.55 -6.18 -6.64
C GLU A 178 -15.85 -7.68 -6.63
N LYS A 179 -16.72 -8.11 -5.73
CA LYS A 179 -17.06 -9.51 -5.51
C LYS A 179 -18.58 -9.64 -5.40
N CYS A 180 -19.15 -10.59 -6.13
CA CYS A 180 -20.58 -10.89 -6.00
C CYS A 180 -20.86 -11.54 -4.63
N GLU A 181 -21.77 -10.96 -3.85
CA GLU A 181 -22.13 -11.49 -2.52
C GLU A 181 -22.87 -12.85 -2.60
N VAL A 182 -23.49 -13.16 -3.74
CA VAL A 182 -24.24 -14.41 -3.93
C VAL A 182 -23.32 -15.56 -4.35
N CYS A 183 -22.50 -15.37 -5.40
CA CYS A 183 -21.69 -16.43 -5.99
C CYS A 183 -20.19 -16.30 -5.72
N SER A 184 -19.75 -15.26 -4.99
CA SER A 184 -18.34 -14.96 -4.68
C SER A 184 -17.44 -14.72 -5.89
N ARG A 185 -17.99 -14.57 -7.10
CA ARG A 185 -17.20 -14.26 -8.29
C ARG A 185 -16.56 -12.88 -8.18
N GLU A 186 -15.25 -12.81 -8.37
CA GLU A 186 -14.48 -11.56 -8.40
C GLU A 186 -14.45 -10.97 -9.82
N TYR A 187 -14.63 -9.65 -9.91
CA TYR A 187 -14.52 -8.86 -11.13
C TYR A 187 -13.42 -7.82 -10.95
N ILE A 188 -12.43 -7.85 -11.83
CA ILE A 188 -11.32 -6.89 -11.82
C ILE A 188 -11.71 -5.73 -12.74
N ARG A 189 -11.58 -4.50 -12.22
CA ARG A 189 -11.94 -3.27 -12.91
C ARG A 189 -10.70 -2.48 -13.30
N ASP A 190 -10.84 -1.68 -14.34
CA ASP A 190 -9.87 -0.70 -14.82
C ASP A 190 -10.03 0.68 -14.14
N PHE A 191 -10.98 0.80 -13.21
CA PHE A 191 -11.23 1.95 -12.36
C PHE A 191 -11.22 1.59 -10.87
N GLU A 192 -11.09 2.60 -10.00
CA GLU A 192 -11.18 2.42 -8.56
C GLU A 192 -12.63 2.15 -8.17
N VAL A 193 -12.87 1.04 -7.51
CA VAL A 193 -14.16 0.72 -6.92
C VAL A 193 -14.45 1.72 -5.80
N ASP A 194 -15.69 2.23 -5.75
CA ASP A 194 -16.06 3.32 -4.84
C ASP A 194 -15.91 2.93 -3.36
N SER A 195 -16.21 1.67 -3.05
CA SER A 195 -16.15 1.11 -1.71
C SER A 195 -14.85 0.31 -1.48
N ILE A 196 -14.43 0.20 -0.21
CA ILE A 196 -13.21 -0.52 0.22
C ILE A 196 -13.62 -1.54 1.29
N ALA A 197 -12.80 -2.58 1.53
CA ALA A 197 -12.98 -3.57 2.60
C ALA A 197 -14.31 -4.34 2.48
N GLU A 198 -14.60 -4.83 1.27
CA GLU A 198 -15.77 -5.65 0.94
C GLU A 198 -17.13 -4.98 1.25
N GLN A 199 -17.16 -3.66 1.32
CA GLN A 199 -18.42 -2.91 1.43
C GLN A 199 -19.19 -2.95 0.09
N PRO A 200 -20.54 -2.93 0.11
CA PRO A 200 -21.35 -2.94 -1.10
C PRO A 200 -20.96 -1.81 -2.07
N THR A 201 -20.89 -2.13 -3.36
CA THR A 201 -20.55 -1.19 -4.44
C THR A 201 -21.77 -0.58 -5.13
N GLY A 202 -22.97 -1.10 -4.86
CA GLY A 202 -24.23 -0.62 -5.42
C GLY A 202 -24.67 0.71 -4.81
N ARG A 203 -25.22 1.61 -5.64
CA ARG A 203 -25.97 2.78 -5.21
C ARG A 203 -27.36 2.39 -4.71
#